data_AF-A0A1V5QNZ1-F1
#
_entry.id   AF-A0A1V5QNZ1-F1
#
_cell.length_a   1.000
_cell.length_b   1.000
_cell.length_c   1.000
_cell.angle_alpha   90.00
_cell.angle_beta   90.00
_cell.angle_gamma   90.00
#
_symmetry.space_group_name_H-M   'P 1'
#
loop_
_entity.id
_entity.type
_entity.pdbx_description
1 polymer ?
#
loop_
_entity_poly.entity_id
_entity_poly.type
_entity_poly.pdbx_seq_one_letter_code
_entity_poly.pdbx_strand_id
1 'polypeptide(L)'
;MACHLLKAVEAWTDLGFGEFELRYLRDKQKREVDFLVVKDQKPWFLVEVKTSDTRLSPSLAHFQSQTAAPHAFQVVLNLPFEDADCFSINRPAVVPALTFLSQLI
;
A
#
# COMPACT_ATOMS: atom_id res chain seq x y z
N MET A 1 -3.32 -5.65 9.42
CA MET A 1 -2.65 -5.03 8.25
C MET A 1 -1.15 -5.23 8.27
N ALA A 2 -0.38 -4.63 9.19
CA ALA A 2 1.09 -4.72 9.20
C ALA A 2 1.65 -6.14 9.06
N CYS A 3 1.21 -7.08 9.91
CA CYS A 3 1.69 -8.47 9.84
C CYS A 3 1.29 -9.20 8.55
N HIS A 4 0.19 -8.79 7.90
CA HIS A 4 -0.24 -9.42 6.64
C HIS A 4 0.63 -8.94 5.48
N LEU A 5 0.92 -7.63 5.43
CA LEU A 5 1.86 -7.04 4.47
C LEU A 5 3.26 -7.62 4.65
N LEU A 6 3.75 -7.71 5.89
CA LEU A 6 5.08 -8.27 6.16
C LEU A 6 5.19 -9.71 5.67
N LYS A 7 4.22 -10.57 6.01
CA LYS A 7 4.18 -11.95 5.54
C LYS A 7 4.13 -12.07 4.02
N ALA A 8 3.37 -11.20 3.34
CA ALA A 8 3.30 -11.20 1.88
C ALA A 8 4.65 -10.82 1.25
N VAL A 9 5.28 -9.76 1.76
CA VAL A 9 6.61 -9.29 1.33
C VAL A 9 7.68 -10.38 1.51
N GLU A 10 7.69 -11.04 2.67
CA GLU A 10 8.61 -12.16 2.94
C GLU A 10 8.33 -13.34 1.99
N ALA A 11 7.06 -13.74 1.85
CA ALA A 11 6.67 -14.86 0.99
C ALA A 11 7.01 -14.61 -0.49
N TRP A 12 6.80 -13.40 -1.02
CA TRP A 12 7.15 -13.12 -2.42
C TRP A 12 8.65 -13.18 -2.68
N THR A 13 9.45 -12.74 -1.71
CA THR A 13 10.91 -12.87 -1.77
C THR A 13 11.35 -14.33 -1.72
N ASP A 14 10.81 -15.11 -0.77
CA ASP A 14 11.09 -16.54 -0.61
C ASP A 14 10.67 -17.38 -1.83
N LEU A 15 9.59 -16.99 -2.50
CA LEU A 15 9.09 -17.62 -3.73
C LEU A 15 9.87 -17.19 -4.99
N GLY A 16 10.78 -16.22 -4.89
CA GLY A 16 11.61 -15.76 -5.99
C GLY A 16 10.92 -14.80 -6.98
N PHE A 17 9.86 -14.10 -6.56
CA PHE A 17 9.16 -13.11 -7.41
C PHE A 17 9.86 -11.74 -7.52
N GLY A 18 10.99 -11.58 -6.82
CA GLY A 18 11.79 -10.37 -6.70
C GLY A 18 12.24 -10.15 -5.27
N GLU A 19 13.09 -9.15 -5.04
CA GLU A 19 13.48 -8.72 -3.69
C GLU A 19 12.45 -7.69 -3.21
N PHE A 20 11.70 -8.02 -2.15
CA PHE A 20 10.70 -7.12 -1.59
C PHE A 20 11.10 -6.58 -0.22
N GLU A 21 10.81 -5.31 0.01
CA GLU A 21 11.06 -4.66 1.30
C GLU A 21 9.82 -3.89 1.76
N LEU A 22 9.57 -3.93 3.07
CA LEU A 22 8.55 -3.13 3.74
C LEU A 22 9.23 -1.99 4.51
N ARG A 23 8.92 -0.74 4.14
CA ARG A 23 9.51 0.46 4.72
C ARG A 23 8.45 1.40 5.28
N TYR A 24 8.85 2.27 6.20
CA TYR A 24 8.02 3.36 6.74
C TYR A 24 8.45 4.69 6.10
N LEU A 25 7.49 5.57 5.78
CA LEU A 25 7.78 6.88 5.20
C LEU A 25 7.33 8.02 6.11
N ARG A 26 8.27 8.90 6.40
CA ARG A 26 8.04 10.15 7.13
C ARG A 26 8.94 11.24 6.58
N ASP A 27 8.43 12.45 6.44
CA ASP A 27 9.24 13.60 6.06
C ASP A 27 9.48 14.61 7.20
N LYS A 28 10.29 15.62 6.91
CA LYS A 28 10.63 16.69 7.87
C LYS A 28 9.45 17.58 8.26
N GLN A 29 8.39 17.59 7.46
CA GLN A 29 7.13 18.31 7.75
C GLN A 29 6.16 17.47 8.58
N LYS A 30 6.63 16.31 9.09
CA LYS A 30 5.86 15.35 9.89
C LYS A 30 4.67 14.76 9.14
N ARG A 31 4.72 14.71 7.81
CA ARG A 31 3.77 13.92 7.01
C ARG A 31 4.24 12.48 6.99
N GLU A 32 3.29 11.56 7.07
CA GLU A 32 3.53 10.14 7.25
C GLU A 32 2.58 9.32 6.35
N VAL A 33 3.05 8.15 5.92
CA VAL A 33 2.26 7.06 5.35
C VAL A 33 2.73 5.78 6.03
N ASP A 34 1.80 4.89 6.37
CA ASP A 34 2.09 3.73 7.20
C ASP A 34 3.14 2.82 6.57
N PHE A 35 3.03 2.52 5.27
CA PHE A 35 3.95 1.62 4.59
C PHE A 35 4.28 2.04 3.16
N LEU A 36 5.52 1.74 2.75
CA LEU A 36 5.98 1.66 1.37
C LEU A 36 6.47 0.25 1.11
N VAL A 37 5.94 -0.41 0.09
CA VAL A 37 6.51 -1.63 -0.46
C VAL A 37 7.45 -1.29 -1.60
N VAL A 38 8.67 -1.81 -1.53
CA VAL A 38 9.71 -1.67 -2.56
C VAL A 38 9.90 -3.04 -3.19
N LYS A 39 9.99 -3.09 -4.52
CA LYS A 39 10.32 -4.28 -5.30
C LYS A 39 11.58 -4.01 -6.11
N ASP A 40 12.60 -4.85 -5.99
CA ASP A 40 13.86 -4.75 -6.73
C ASP A 40 14.47 -3.34 -6.64
N GLN A 41 14.55 -2.81 -5.41
CA GLN A 41 15.02 -1.45 -5.08
C GLN A 41 14.19 -0.30 -5.65
N LYS A 42 13.00 -0.57 -6.22
CA LYS A 42 12.09 0.45 -6.76
C LYS A 42 10.79 0.53 -5.95
N PRO A 43 10.32 1.73 -5.56
CA PRO A 43 9.01 1.90 -4.93
C PRO A 43 7.91 1.28 -5.79
N TRP A 44 7.10 0.40 -5.19
CA TRP A 44 6.02 -0.29 -5.91
C TRP A 44 4.64 0.23 -5.51
N PHE A 45 4.31 0.20 -4.21
CA PHE A 45 3.07 0.79 -3.75
C PHE A 45 3.14 1.31 -2.32
N LEU A 46 2.29 2.30 -2.05
CA LEU A 46 2.11 2.91 -0.74
C LEU A 46 0.82 2.38 -0.09
N VAL A 47 0.82 2.26 1.24
CA VAL A 47 -0.37 1.87 2.02
C VAL A 47 -0.55 2.81 3.20
N GLU A 48 -1.74 3.37 3.33
CA GLU A 48 -2.24 4.05 4.52
C GLU A 48 -3.51 3.34 5.01
N VAL A 49 -3.56 2.91 6.26
CA VAL A 49 -4.67 2.15 6.82
C VAL A 49 -5.60 3.06 7.60
N LYS A 50 -6.91 2.96 7.34
CA LYS A 50 -7.95 3.67 8.11
C LYS A 50 -9.00 2.68 8.59
N THR A 51 -9.61 2.98 9.74
CA THR A 51 -10.74 2.19 10.24
C THR A 51 -11.97 2.37 9.35
N SER A 52 -12.36 3.62 9.08
CA SER A 52 -13.58 3.95 8.31
C SER A 52 -13.47 5.20 7.42
N ASP A 53 -12.43 6.03 7.54
CA ASP A 53 -12.35 7.27 6.74
C ASP A 53 -12.06 6.94 5.27
N THR A 54 -12.95 7.36 4.38
CA THR A 54 -12.86 7.18 2.92
C THR A 54 -12.41 8.44 2.20
N ARG A 55 -12.14 9.54 2.92
CA ARG A 55 -11.50 10.71 2.31
C ARG A 55 -10.02 10.39 2.13
N LEU A 56 -9.54 10.46 0.89
CA LEU A 56 -8.13 10.22 0.59
C LEU A 56 -7.24 11.19 1.35
N SER A 57 -6.27 10.63 2.06
CA SER A 57 -5.20 11.38 2.72
C SER A 57 -4.36 12.14 1.69
N PRO A 58 -4.15 13.45 1.87
CA PRO A 58 -3.25 14.23 1.01
C PRO A 58 -1.80 13.75 1.07
N SER A 59 -1.39 13.15 2.20
CA SER A 59 -0.05 12.57 2.36
C SER A 59 0.19 11.44 1.37
N LEU A 60 -0.83 10.63 1.11
CA LEU A 60 -0.72 9.50 0.18
C LEU A 60 -0.40 9.96 -1.25
N ALA A 61 -1.12 10.97 -1.75
CA ALA A 61 -0.86 11.57 -3.06
C ALA A 61 0.52 12.25 -3.12
N HIS A 62 0.87 12.98 -2.05
CA HIS A 62 2.17 13.64 -1.93
C HIS A 62 3.32 12.62 -2.02
N PHE A 63 3.30 11.55 -1.23
CA PHE A 63 4.36 10.54 -1.26
C PHE A 63 4.37 9.70 -2.53
N GLN A 64 3.21 9.45 -3.16
CA GLN A 64 3.20 8.79 -4.48
C GLN A 64 3.96 9.62 -5.51
N SER A 65 3.73 10.94 -5.54
CA SER A 65 4.45 11.84 -6.45
C SER A 65 5.95 11.90 -6.19
N GLN A 66 6.39 11.79 -4.93
CA GLN A 66 7.81 11.84 -4.56
C GLN A 66 8.54 10.52 -4.84
N THR A 67 7.88 9.39 -4.58
CA THR A 67 8.47 8.06 -4.75
C THR A 67 8.35 7.53 -6.18
N ALA A 68 7.46 8.14 -6.98
CA ALA A 68 7.04 7.61 -8.28
C ALA A 68 6.50 6.18 -8.21
N ALA A 69 6.01 5.74 -7.05
CA ALA A 69 5.39 4.44 -6.88
C ALA A 69 4.16 4.33 -7.81
N PRO A 70 4.04 3.26 -8.61
CA PRO A 70 2.89 3.07 -9.50
C PRO A 70 1.54 3.12 -8.79
N HIS A 71 1.45 2.63 -7.54
CA HIS A 71 0.19 2.56 -6.82
C HIS A 71 0.24 3.19 -5.43
N ALA A 72 -0.91 3.64 -4.94
CA ALA A 72 -1.06 4.17 -3.60
C ALA A 72 -2.47 3.91 -3.06
N PHE A 73 -2.55 3.20 -1.94
CA PHE A 73 -3.81 2.69 -1.41
C PHE A 73 -4.10 3.23 -0.01
N GLN A 74 -5.28 3.84 0.14
CA GLN A 74 -5.88 4.02 1.45
C GLN A 74 -6.76 2.81 1.75
N VAL A 75 -6.25 1.90 2.56
CA VAL A 75 -6.92 0.65 2.89
C VAL A 75 -7.87 0.87 4.06
N VAL A 76 -9.17 0.68 3.83
CA VAL A 76 -10.22 0.93 4.83
C VAL A 76 -10.78 -0.39 5.35
N LEU A 77 -10.72 -0.58 6.68
CA LEU A 77 -11.08 -1.84 7.33
C LEU A 77 -12.58 -2.15 7.26
N ASN A 78 -13.43 -1.13 7.45
CA ASN A 78 -14.88 -1.31 7.59
C ASN A 78 -15.66 -1.16 6.27
N LEU A 79 -14.98 -1.16 5.12
CA LEU A 79 -15.66 -1.21 3.82
C LEU A 79 -16.02 -2.66 3.46
N PRO A 80 -17.17 -2.88 2.80
CA PRO A 80 -17.52 -4.18 2.26
C PRO A 80 -16.50 -4.62 1.20
N PHE A 81 -16.34 -5.93 1.03
CA PHE A 81 -15.54 -6.47 -0.05
C PHE A 81 -16.08 -6.04 -1.41
N GLU A 82 -15.18 -5.64 -2.29
CA GLU A 82 -15.42 -5.36 -3.69
C GLU A 82 -14.53 -6.28 -4.55
N ASP A 83 -15.12 -6.94 -5.54
CA ASP A 83 -14.39 -7.79 -6.48
C ASP A 83 -13.76 -6.92 -7.59
N ALA A 84 -12.61 -6.32 -7.27
CA ALA A 84 -11.89 -5.41 -8.15
C ALA A 84 -10.38 -5.52 -7.96
N ASP A 85 -9.64 -5.50 -9.06
CA ASP A 85 -8.16 -5.43 -9.06
C ASP A 85 -7.69 -4.02 -8.69
N CYS A 86 -7.13 -3.85 -7.48
CA CYS A 86 -6.65 -2.54 -7.04
C CYS A 86 -5.31 -2.16 -7.69
N PHE A 87 -4.51 -3.13 -8.13
CA PHE A 87 -3.25 -2.89 -8.82
C PHE A 87 -3.43 -2.43 -10.28
N SER A 88 -4.65 -2.46 -10.81
CA SER A 88 -4.99 -1.79 -12.08
C SER A 88 -5.02 -0.25 -11.96
N ILE A 89 -5.03 0.30 -10.73
CA ILE A 89 -5.21 1.73 -10.46
C ILE A 89 -3.84 2.40 -10.21
N ASN A 90 -3.52 3.42 -11.01
CA ASN A 90 -2.23 4.14 -10.92
C ASN A 90 -2.29 5.49 -10.17
N ARG A 91 -3.41 5.75 -9.50
CA ARG A 91 -3.66 6.98 -8.72
C ARG A 91 -3.99 6.62 -7.28
N PRO A 92 -3.92 7.56 -6.32
CA PRO A 92 -4.33 7.29 -4.96
C PRO A 92 -5.80 6.84 -4.94
N ALA A 93 -6.05 5.69 -4.33
CA ALA A 93 -7.37 5.06 -4.31
C ALA A 93 -7.71 4.53 -2.92
N VAL A 94 -8.99 4.62 -2.58
CA VAL A 94 -9.54 3.95 -1.40
C VAL A 94 -9.84 2.52 -1.78
N VAL A 95 -9.39 1.57 -0.96
CA VAL A 95 -9.57 0.13 -1.23
C VAL A 95 -10.09 -0.54 0.05
N PRO A 96 -11.15 -1.37 -0.03
CA PRO A 96 -11.54 -2.20 1.11
C PRO A 96 -10.40 -3.13 1.55
N ALA A 97 -10.23 -3.32 2.85
CA ALA A 97 -9.17 -4.17 3.38
C ALA A 97 -9.27 -5.63 2.91
N LEU A 98 -10.48 -6.16 2.78
CA LEU A 98 -10.70 -7.52 2.28
C LEU A 98 -10.28 -7.65 0.81
N THR A 99 -10.64 -6.67 -0.02
CA THR A 99 -10.25 -6.62 -1.45
C THR A 99 -8.74 -6.56 -1.59
N PHE A 100 -8.09 -5.66 -0.85
CA PHE A 100 -6.63 -5.50 -0.89
C PHE A 100 -5.90 -6.77 -0.42
N LEU A 101 -6.29 -7.35 0.72
CA LEU A 101 -5.63 -8.54 1.26
C LEU A 101 -5.79 -9.77 0.37
N SER A 102 -6.93 -9.91 -0.32
CA SER A 102 -7.17 -11.02 -1.25
C SER A 102 -6.24 -11.04 -2.46
N GLN A 103 -5.55 -9.93 -2.73
CA GLN A 103 -4.63 -9.79 -3.87
C GLN A 103 -3.16 -9.95 -3.46
N LEU A 104 -2.86 -10.20 -2.18
CA LEU A 104 -1.48 -10.32 -1.70
C LEU A 104 -0.92 -11.75 -1.76
N ILE A 105 -1.76 -12.78 -1.88
CA ILE A 105 -1.39 -14.19 -1.82
C ILE A 105 -2.23 -14.99 -2.82
#